data_AF-A0A8S3IXQ7-F1
#
_entry.id   AF-A0A8S3IXQ7-F1
#
_cell.length_a   1.000
_cell.length_b   1.000
_cell.length_c   1.000
_cell.angle_alpha   90.00
_cell.angle_beta   90.00
_cell.angle_gamma   90.00
#
_symmetry.space_group_name_H-M   'P 1'
#
loop_
_entity.id
_entity.type
_entity.pdbx_description
1 polymer ?
#
loop_
_entity_poly.entity_id
_entity_poly.type
_entity_poly.pdbx_seq_one_letter_code
_entity_poly.pdbx_strand_id
1 'polypeptide(L)'
;MLGSIFHLKSVRRSSNGQVWIVRMTLCSDDQHDLKQVLIYMKQQLGSGETNLEIFGKLLWEMGKLDLAEKYFIRFLEQLPLNNPLLATLYEDLAKVAAQKGDYDKCMEWRQKAIAIGPNQSTFNSKSKIAKPSSST
;
A
#
# COMPACT_ATOMS: atom_id res chain seq x y z
N MET A 1 14.39 -10.91 26.26
CA MET A 1 14.88 -12.24 25.89
C MET A 1 15.00 -12.30 24.37
N LEU A 2 16.19 -12.55 23.81
CA LEU A 2 16.40 -12.76 22.38
C LEU A 2 16.15 -14.24 22.09
N GLY A 3 14.92 -14.59 21.70
CA GLY A 3 14.57 -15.94 21.24
C GLY A 3 14.22 -15.88 19.76
N SER A 4 14.75 -16.81 18.97
CA SER A 4 14.35 -16.98 17.57
C SER A 4 13.34 -18.12 17.48
N ILE A 5 12.16 -17.86 16.92
CA ILE A 5 11.13 -18.87 16.70
C ILE A 5 11.36 -19.47 15.31
N PHE A 6 11.33 -20.81 15.22
CA PHE A 6 11.51 -21.53 13.96
C PHE A 6 10.31 -22.42 13.69
N HIS A 7 9.79 -22.36 12.46
CA HIS A 7 8.79 -23.31 11.99
C HIS A 7 9.47 -24.59 11.48
N LEU A 8 9.11 -25.73 12.06
CA LEU A 8 9.60 -27.04 11.66
C LEU A 8 8.93 -27.47 10.35
N LYS A 9 9.71 -27.65 9.28
CA LYS A 9 9.18 -28.11 7.98
C LYS A 9 9.16 -29.62 7.84
N SER A 10 10.25 -30.28 8.24
CA SER A 10 10.35 -31.74 8.14
C SER A 10 11.50 -32.25 8.98
N VAL A 11 11.32 -33.43 9.57
CA VAL A 11 12.41 -34.21 10.15
C VAL A 11 12.55 -35.46 9.30
N ARG A 12 13.72 -35.68 8.72
CA ARG A 12 13.99 -36.89 7.95
C ARG A 12 15.33 -37.48 8.34
N ARG A 13 15.44 -38.79 8.24
CA ARG A 13 16.70 -39.49 8.46
C ARG A 13 17.51 -39.45 7.17
N SER A 14 18.82 -39.23 7.30
CA SER A 14 19.72 -39.33 6.16
C SER A 14 19.70 -40.76 5.58
N SER A 15 19.96 -40.91 4.29
CA SER A 15 19.90 -42.19 3.55
C SER A 15 20.81 -43.27 4.14
N ASN A 16 21.87 -42.88 4.83
CA ASN A 16 22.80 -43.75 5.56
C ASN A 16 22.39 -44.03 7.03
N GLY A 17 21.24 -43.53 7.50
CA GLY A 17 20.68 -43.83 8.81
C GLY A 17 21.39 -43.20 10.02
N GLN A 18 22.55 -42.56 9.83
CA GLN A 18 23.42 -42.08 10.92
C GLN A 18 23.02 -40.73 11.52
N VAL A 19 22.31 -39.89 10.76
CA VAL A 19 21.96 -38.54 11.21
C VAL A 19 20.52 -38.15 10.87
N TRP A 20 19.91 -37.37 11.75
CA TRP A 20 18.61 -36.76 11.55
C TRP A 20 18.78 -35.35 10.99
N ILE A 21 18.15 -35.09 9.85
CA ILE A 21 18.16 -33.79 9.20
C ILE A 21 16.83 -33.11 9.51
N VAL A 22 16.90 -32.05 10.29
CA VAL A 22 15.78 -31.16 10.59
C VAL A 22 15.82 -29.99 9.62
N ARG A 23 14.81 -29.86 8.77
CA ARG A 23 14.59 -28.64 7.98
C ARG A 23 13.60 -27.75 8.72
N MET A 24 14.00 -26.51 8.91
CA MET A 24 13.21 -25.47 9.56
C MET A 24 13.34 -24.15 8.79
N THR A 25 12.43 -23.22 9.05
CA THR A 25 12.47 -21.86 8.51
C THR A 25 12.34 -20.89 9.68
N LEU A 26 13.21 -19.89 9.74
CA LEU A 26 13.10 -18.82 10.72
C LEU A 26 11.75 -18.14 10.54
N CYS A 27 10.92 -18.17 11.58
CA CYS A 27 9.75 -17.31 11.62
C CYS A 27 10.26 -15.92 11.96
N SER A 28 10.36 -15.06 10.95
CA SER A 28 10.18 -13.64 11.22
C SER A 28 8.73 -13.48 11.65
N ASP A 29 8.49 -13.09 12.90
CA ASP A 29 7.15 -12.88 13.50
C ASP A 29 6.19 -12.14 12.55
N ASP A 30 6.71 -11.26 11.69
CA ASP A 30 5.93 -10.41 10.81
C ASP A 30 5.01 -11.10 9.79
N GLN A 31 5.25 -12.35 9.40
CA GLN A 31 4.59 -12.93 8.22
C GLN A 31 3.38 -13.83 8.50
N HIS A 32 3.34 -14.49 9.67
CA HIS A 32 2.23 -15.40 9.99
C HIS A 32 1.05 -14.64 10.60
N ASP A 33 1.33 -13.73 11.53
CA ASP A 33 0.32 -12.93 12.21
C ASP A 33 -0.35 -11.95 11.24
N LEU A 34 0.44 -11.32 10.37
CA LEU A 34 -0.10 -10.44 9.32
C LEU A 34 -1.09 -11.19 8.44
N LYS A 35 -0.76 -12.38 7.93
CA LYS A 35 -1.68 -13.13 7.05
C LYS A 35 -2.97 -13.49 7.78
N GLN A 36 -2.91 -13.87 9.05
CA GLN A 36 -4.11 -14.18 9.84
C GLN A 36 -4.95 -12.93 10.11
N VAL A 37 -4.33 -11.80 10.49
CA VAL A 37 -5.03 -10.52 10.66
C VAL A 37 -5.65 -10.07 9.34
N LEU A 38 -4.94 -10.21 8.22
CA LEU A 38 -5.44 -9.88 6.88
C LEU A 38 -6.63 -10.78 6.48
N ILE A 39 -6.56 -12.09 6.75
CA ILE A 39 -7.65 -13.03 6.44
C ILE A 39 -8.87 -12.76 7.34
N TYR A 40 -8.64 -12.56 8.64
CA TYR A 40 -9.65 -12.24 9.63
C TYR A 40 -10.36 -10.91 9.31
N MET A 41 -9.61 -9.84 9.03
CA MET A 41 -10.19 -8.56 8.64
C MET A 41 -10.93 -8.65 7.30
N LYS A 42 -10.43 -9.45 6.34
CA LYS A 42 -11.12 -9.69 5.06
C LYS A 42 -12.45 -10.42 5.26
N GLN A 43 -12.51 -11.33 6.24
CA GLN A 43 -13.73 -12.05 6.60
C GLN A 43 -14.71 -11.17 7.40
N GLN A 44 -14.23 -10.31 8.30
CA GLN A 44 -15.10 -9.47 9.14
C GLN A 44 -15.65 -8.23 8.43
N LEU A 45 -14.86 -7.54 7.58
CA LEU A 45 -15.23 -6.21 7.10
C LEU A 45 -16.00 -6.19 5.75
N GLY A 46 -16.23 -7.33 5.08
CA GLY A 46 -16.98 -7.35 3.81
C GLY A 46 -16.31 -6.55 2.67
N SER A 47 -16.98 -6.36 1.55
CA SER A 47 -16.42 -5.77 0.30
C SER A 47 -16.62 -4.25 0.21
N GLY A 48 -16.09 -3.48 1.16
CA GLY A 48 -16.15 -2.01 1.14
C GLY A 48 -14.85 -1.36 0.64
N GLU A 49 -14.96 -0.24 -0.10
CA GLU A 49 -13.84 0.62 -0.51
C GLU A 49 -12.94 1.00 0.68
N THR A 50 -13.56 1.33 1.83
CA THR A 50 -12.88 1.69 3.08
C THR A 50 -11.93 0.62 3.62
N ASN A 51 -12.11 -0.64 3.21
CA ASN A 51 -11.33 -1.75 3.73
C ASN A 51 -9.94 -1.79 3.11
N LEU A 52 -9.81 -1.46 1.82
CA LEU A 52 -8.49 -1.47 1.17
C LEU A 52 -7.58 -0.33 1.66
N GLU A 53 -8.16 0.81 2.04
CA GLU A 53 -7.43 1.92 2.66
C GLU A 53 -6.85 1.51 4.03
N ILE A 54 -7.69 0.96 4.91
CA ILE A 54 -7.27 0.51 6.25
C ILE A 54 -6.20 -0.59 6.13
N PHE A 55 -6.34 -1.49 5.15
CA PHE A 55 -5.36 -2.54 4.88
C PHE A 55 -4.02 -1.97 4.40
N GLY A 56 -4.03 -1.03 3.46
CA GLY A 56 -2.80 -0.40 2.97
C GLY A 56 -2.07 0.33 4.09
N LYS A 57 -2.80 1.05 4.96
CA LYS A 57 -2.23 1.72 6.15
C LYS A 57 -1.65 0.73 7.16
N LEU A 58 -2.34 -0.37 7.44
CA LEU A 58 -1.82 -1.40 8.34
C LEU A 58 -0.51 -2.01 7.82
N LEU A 59 -0.45 -2.32 6.52
CA LEU A 59 0.77 -2.83 5.88
C LEU A 59 1.91 -1.82 5.94
N TRP A 60 1.59 -0.53 5.81
CA TRP A 60 2.54 0.56 5.91
C TRP A 60 3.10 0.69 7.33
N GLU A 61 2.25 0.70 8.35
CA GLU A 61 2.64 0.71 9.78
C GLU A 61 3.52 -0.50 10.14
N MET A 62 3.27 -1.64 9.50
CA MET A 62 4.08 -2.85 9.68
C MET A 62 5.41 -2.85 8.91
N GLY A 63 5.74 -1.74 8.23
CA GLY A 63 6.97 -1.59 7.45
C GLY A 63 7.03 -2.44 6.18
N LYS A 64 5.93 -3.11 5.79
CA LYS A 64 5.86 -3.91 4.56
C LYS A 64 5.53 -3.00 3.37
N LEU A 65 6.42 -2.07 3.07
CA LEU A 65 6.22 -0.99 2.10
C LEU A 65 5.86 -1.49 0.69
N ASP A 66 6.48 -2.59 0.23
CA ASP A 66 6.15 -3.20 -1.08
C ASP A 66 4.70 -3.70 -1.16
N LEU A 67 4.22 -4.30 -0.07
CA LEU A 67 2.85 -4.79 0.00
C LEU A 67 1.88 -3.61 0.13
N ALA A 68 2.20 -2.61 0.96
CA ALA A 68 1.39 -1.42 1.13
C ALA A 68 1.15 -0.71 -0.22
N GLU A 69 2.22 -0.47 -0.99
CA GLU A 69 2.14 0.14 -2.33
C GLU A 69 1.23 -0.67 -3.27
N LYS A 70 1.40 -1.99 -3.32
CA LYS A 70 0.58 -2.87 -4.16
C LYS A 70 -0.91 -2.81 -3.81
N TYR A 71 -1.24 -2.75 -2.52
CA TYR A 71 -2.63 -2.65 -2.07
C TYR A 71 -3.22 -1.27 -2.34
N PHE A 72 -2.45 -0.20 -2.15
CA PHE A 72 -2.89 1.16 -2.48
C PHE A 72 -3.14 1.35 -3.99
N ILE A 73 -2.30 0.77 -4.86
CA ILE A 73 -2.52 0.79 -6.32
C ILE A 73 -3.80 0.03 -6.68
N ARG A 74 -4.01 -1.16 -6.10
CA ARG A 74 -5.24 -1.92 -6.33
C ARG A 74 -6.48 -1.18 -5.84
N PHE A 75 -6.36 -0.45 -4.73
CA PHE A 75 -7.44 0.38 -4.22
C PHE A 75 -7.76 1.52 -5.19
N LEU A 76 -6.72 2.16 -5.74
CA LEU A 76 -6.84 3.22 -6.72
C LEU A 76 -7.58 2.76 -7.99
N GLU A 77 -7.32 1.54 -8.47
CA GLU A 77 -8.00 0.95 -9.63
C GLU A 77 -9.51 0.69 -9.38
N GLN A 78 -9.92 0.51 -8.12
CA GLN A 78 -11.31 0.25 -7.75
C GLN A 78 -12.10 1.52 -7.45
N LEU A 79 -11.42 2.65 -7.20
CA LEU A 79 -12.04 3.92 -6.86
C LEU A 79 -12.55 4.66 -8.10
N PRO A 80 -13.77 5.24 -8.05
CA PRO A 80 -14.23 6.16 -9.08
C PRO A 80 -13.33 7.41 -9.14
N LEU A 81 -13.09 7.93 -10.35
CA LEU A 81 -12.21 9.09 -10.60
C LEU A 81 -12.60 10.36 -9.84
N ASN A 82 -13.84 10.45 -9.37
CA ASN A 82 -14.41 11.61 -8.68
C ASN A 82 -14.56 11.41 -7.16
N ASN A 83 -13.95 10.35 -6.61
CA ASN A 83 -14.02 10.08 -5.18
C ASN A 83 -13.08 11.03 -4.41
N PRO A 84 -13.55 11.74 -3.38
CA PRO A 84 -12.72 12.63 -2.57
C PRO A 84 -11.54 11.92 -1.89
N LEU A 85 -11.61 10.60 -1.69
CA LEU A 85 -10.52 9.80 -1.11
C LEU A 85 -9.32 9.62 -2.04
N LEU A 86 -9.49 9.92 -3.34
CA LEU A 86 -8.45 9.72 -4.34
C LEU A 86 -7.22 10.62 -4.08
N ALA A 87 -7.43 11.87 -3.65
CA ALA A 87 -6.35 12.77 -3.29
C ALA A 87 -5.53 12.24 -2.10
N THR A 88 -6.22 11.78 -1.04
CA THR A 88 -5.59 11.18 0.14
C THR A 88 -4.80 9.93 -0.22
N LEU A 89 -5.33 9.09 -1.11
CA LEU A 89 -4.66 7.86 -1.55
C LEU A 89 -3.36 8.14 -2.31
N TYR A 90 -3.35 9.17 -3.17
CA TYR A 90 -2.13 9.60 -3.85
C TYR A 90 -1.08 10.16 -2.87
N GLU A 91 -1.50 10.88 -1.83
CA GLU A 91 -0.59 11.33 -0.78
C GLU A 91 0.01 10.16 0.00
N ASP A 92 -0.79 9.15 0.33
CA ASP A 92 -0.31 7.98 1.06
C ASP A 92 0.66 7.13 0.20
N LEU A 93 0.40 6.99 -1.11
CA LEU A 93 1.37 6.41 -2.07
C LEU A 93 2.68 7.20 -2.12
N ALA A 94 2.62 8.53 -2.11
CA ALA A 94 3.81 9.37 -2.12
C ALA A 94 4.64 9.18 -0.83
N LYS A 95 3.98 9.07 0.33
CA LYS A 95 4.66 8.81 1.62
C LYS A 95 5.33 7.44 1.63
N VAL A 96 4.65 6.39 1.14
CA VAL A 96 5.23 5.05 1.02
C VAL A 96 6.45 5.07 0.08
N ALA A 97 6.35 5.71 -1.08
CA ALA A 97 7.47 5.84 -2.01
C ALA A 97 8.66 6.60 -1.40
N ALA A 98 8.40 7.69 -0.66
CA ALA A 98 9.43 8.42 0.06
C ALA A 98 10.13 7.55 1.11
N GLN A 99 9.39 6.72 1.84
CA GLN A 99 9.95 5.82 2.84
C GLN A 99 10.76 4.67 2.23
N LYS A 100 10.45 4.28 0.98
CA LYS A 100 11.26 3.33 0.19
C LYS A 100 12.53 3.97 -0.40
N GLY A 101 12.64 5.30 -0.39
CA GLY A 101 13.72 6.04 -1.05
C GLY A 101 13.50 6.30 -2.55
N ASP A 102 12.32 5.95 -3.08
CA ASP A 102 11.93 6.19 -4.48
C ASP A 102 11.36 7.61 -4.62
N TYR A 103 12.25 8.62 -4.59
CA TYR A 103 11.86 10.03 -4.63
C TYR A 103 11.19 10.44 -5.95
N ASP A 104 11.60 9.85 -7.08
CA ASP A 104 11.00 10.14 -8.40
C ASP A 104 9.50 9.79 -8.40
N LYS A 105 9.15 8.57 -7.98
CA LYS A 105 7.75 8.15 -7.83
C LYS A 105 6.99 8.97 -6.79
N CYS A 106 7.64 9.33 -5.68
CA CYS A 106 7.03 10.20 -4.67
C CYS A 106 6.56 11.52 -5.29
N MET A 107 7.40 12.14 -6.12
CA MET A 107 7.07 13.39 -6.80
C MET A 107 5.93 13.21 -7.80
N GLU A 108 5.93 12.12 -8.58
CA GLU A 108 4.83 11.80 -9.49
C GLU A 108 3.48 11.63 -8.76
N TRP A 109 3.46 10.86 -7.66
CA TRP A 109 2.24 10.67 -6.88
C TRP A 109 1.76 11.96 -6.23
N ARG A 110 2.67 12.79 -5.72
CA ARG A 110 2.34 14.11 -5.16
C ARG A 110 1.75 15.04 -6.22
N GLN A 111 2.30 15.06 -7.44
CA GLN A 111 1.72 15.84 -8.54
C GLN A 111 0.29 15.38 -8.87
N LYS A 112 0.03 14.08 -8.89
CA LYS A 112 -1.32 13.53 -9.10
C LYS A 112 -2.28 13.92 -7.97
N ALA A 113 -1.85 13.88 -6.71
CA ALA A 113 -2.65 14.34 -5.57
C ALA A 113 -3.07 15.81 -5.73
N ILE A 114 -2.12 16.69 -6.11
CA ILE A 114 -2.37 18.12 -6.32
C ILE A 114 -3.31 18.36 -7.51
N ALA A 115 -3.19 17.56 -8.57
CA ALA A 115 -4.07 17.64 -9.74
C ALA A 115 -5.53 17.29 -9.45
N ILE A 116 -5.80 16.56 -8.35
CA ILE A 116 -7.16 16.20 -7.91
C ILE A 116 -7.64 17.12 -6.78
N GLY A 117 -6.72 17.63 -5.96
CA GLY A 117 -6.98 18.62 -4.93
C GLY A 117 -7.63 19.91 -5.48
N PRO A 118 -8.07 20.82 -4.60
CA PRO A 118 -8.98 21.92 -4.90
C PRO A 118 -8.53 22.90 -6.00
N ASN A 119 -7.31 22.79 -6.54
CA ASN A 119 -6.87 23.61 -7.66
C ASN A 119 -7.56 23.30 -9.00
N GLN A 120 -8.25 22.16 -9.16
CA GLN A 120 -9.14 22.00 -10.33
C GLN A 120 -10.38 22.91 -10.25
N SER A 121 -10.88 23.26 -9.06
CA SER A 121 -12.00 24.20 -8.95
C SER A 121 -11.58 25.65 -9.24
N THR A 122 -10.32 25.99 -8.97
CA THR A 122 -9.77 27.35 -9.25
C THR A 122 -9.22 27.52 -10.67
N PHE A 123 -8.85 26.43 -11.37
CA PHE A 123 -8.37 26.51 -12.76
C PHE A 123 -9.52 26.45 -13.79
N ASN A 124 -10.56 25.64 -13.56
CA ASN A 124 -11.72 25.58 -14.46
C ASN A 124 -12.63 26.82 -14.40
N SER A 125 -12.50 27.67 -13.36
CA SER A 125 -13.20 28.95 -13.28
C SER A 125 -12.47 30.10 -14.00
N LYS A 126 -11.16 29.96 -14.28
CA LYS A 126 -10.36 31.00 -14.95
C LYS A 126 -10.21 30.81 -16.47
N SER A 127 -10.48 29.62 -17.01
CA SER A 127 -10.39 29.37 -18.45
C SER A 127 -11.59 29.89 -19.28
N LYS A 128 -12.64 30.44 -18.64
CA LYS A 128 -13.84 30.97 -19.33
C LYS A 128 -13.92 32.50 -19.44
N ILE A 129 -12.94 33.26 -18.94
CA ILE A 129 -12.99 34.74 -18.97
C ILE A 129 -11.65 35.32 -19.46
N ALA A 130 -11.33 35.14 -20.74
CA ALA A 130 -10.37 35.98 -21.45
C ALA A 130 -10.52 35.83 -22.97
N LYS A 131 -11.61 36.36 -23.54
CA LYS A 131 -11.50 36.94 -24.89
C LYS A 131 -11.15 38.42 -24.69
N PRO A 132 -9.96 38.88 -25.10
CA PRO A 132 -9.70 40.30 -25.19
C PRO A 132 -10.45 40.82 -26.43
N SER A 133 -11.60 41.46 -26.23
CA SER A 133 -12.13 42.37 -27.24
C SER A 133 -11.26 43.63 -27.20
N SER A 134 -10.25 43.66 -28.05
CA SER A 134 -9.51 44.86 -28.41
C SER A 134 -10.47 45.91 -28.96
N SER A 135 -10.31 47.12 -28.43
CA SER A 135 -10.67 48.43 -28.99
C SER A 135 -10.81 48.46 -30.52
N THR A 136 -11.90 48.99 -31.06
CA THR A 136 -12.06 50.40 -31.52
C THR A 136 -13.50 50.56 -32.02
#